data_AF-A0A7K5FQQ0-F1
#
_entry.id   AF-A0A7K5FQQ0-F1
#
_cell.length_a   1.000
_cell.length_b   1.000
_cell.length_c   1.000
_cell.angle_alpha   90.00
_cell.angle_beta   90.00
_cell.angle_gamma   90.00
#
_symmetry.space_group_name_H-M   'P 1'
#
loop_
_entity.id
_entity.type
_entity.pdbx_description
1 polymer ?
#
loop_
_entity_poly.entity_id
_entity_poly.type
_entity_poly.pdbx_seq_one_letter_code
_entity_poly.pdbx_strand_id
1 'polypeptide(L)'
;MVADPDNPLVLDILTGSSTSYSFFPDKPITQYPHAVGKNTLLIAGLQARNNARVVFSGSLDFFSDAFFNSAVQKATPGSKRYVGSLAEEYLGSCLMKKIQKIFMFTFVRIDPFVRTFLKRNGGKYSVRFKLPDVYGVFQFKVDYNRLGYTHLYSSTQVSVRPLQHTQYERFIPSAYPYYAGAFSMMVGLFMFSIVFLHMKEKEKSD
;
A
#
# COMPACT_ATOMS: atom_id res chain seq x y z
N MET A 1 -3.05 32.81 -2.23
CA MET A 1 -1.75 32.13 -2.46
C MET A 1 -1.91 31.15 -3.61
N VAL A 2 -0.83 30.63 -4.18
CA VAL A 2 -0.85 29.55 -5.20
C VAL A 2 0.10 28.47 -4.74
N ALA A 3 -0.33 27.21 -4.80
CA ALA A 3 0.54 26.07 -4.58
C ALA A 3 1.08 25.53 -5.90
N ASP A 4 2.25 24.90 -5.83
CA ASP A 4 2.81 24.15 -6.94
C ASP A 4 2.00 22.84 -7.12
N PRO A 5 1.38 22.62 -8.30
CA PRO A 5 0.60 21.40 -8.56
C PRO A 5 1.44 20.13 -8.52
N ASP A 6 2.76 20.22 -8.70
CA ASP A 6 3.65 19.06 -8.72
C ASP A 6 4.03 18.59 -7.29
N ASN A 7 3.68 19.35 -6.25
CA ASN A 7 4.02 19.00 -4.88
C ASN A 7 2.95 18.12 -4.21
N PRO A 8 3.20 16.81 -3.99
CA PRO A 8 2.21 15.89 -3.42
C PRO A 8 2.01 16.06 -1.90
N LEU A 9 2.82 16.90 -1.24
CA LEU A 9 2.75 17.11 0.22
C LEU A 9 1.84 18.26 0.61
N VAL A 10 1.48 19.12 -0.34
CA VAL A 10 0.57 20.25 -0.13
C VAL A 10 -0.86 19.74 -0.21
N LEU A 11 -1.67 20.21 0.71
CA LEU A 11 -3.09 19.96 0.78
C LEU A 11 -3.84 21.27 0.65
N ASP A 12 -4.70 21.35 -0.34
CA ASP A 12 -5.60 22.49 -0.51
C ASP A 12 -6.82 22.31 0.39
N ILE A 13 -6.88 23.08 1.49
CA ILE A 13 -7.99 22.98 2.45
C ILE A 13 -9.15 23.85 1.98
N LEU A 14 -8.87 25.10 1.61
CA LEU A 14 -9.88 26.04 1.15
C LEU A 14 -9.38 26.80 -0.09
N THR A 15 -10.09 26.61 -1.20
CA THR A 15 -9.88 27.32 -2.46
C THR A 15 -10.88 28.47 -2.62
N GLY A 16 -10.50 29.50 -3.37
CA GLY A 16 -11.40 30.60 -3.72
C GLY A 16 -12.47 30.18 -4.73
N SER A 17 -13.46 31.05 -4.93
CA SER A 17 -14.51 30.83 -5.92
C SER A 17 -13.94 30.90 -7.34
N SER A 18 -14.65 30.33 -8.32
CA SER A 18 -14.26 30.41 -9.73
C SER A 18 -14.18 31.84 -10.29
N THR A 19 -14.79 32.82 -9.61
CA THR A 19 -14.80 34.24 -9.95
C THR A 19 -13.76 35.08 -9.19
N SER A 20 -13.02 34.46 -8.26
CA SER A 20 -12.02 35.16 -7.45
C SER A 20 -10.70 35.34 -8.20
N TYR A 21 -9.98 36.42 -7.93
CA TYR A 21 -8.62 36.67 -8.40
C TYR A 21 -7.87 37.50 -7.38
N SER A 22 -6.54 37.40 -7.34
CA SER A 22 -5.70 38.21 -6.46
C SER A 22 -4.93 39.26 -7.26
N PHE A 23 -5.28 40.52 -7.09
CA PHE A 23 -4.56 41.67 -7.66
C PHE A 23 -4.67 42.87 -6.71
N PHE A 24 -3.87 43.90 -6.94
CA PHE A 24 -3.96 45.14 -6.17
C PHE A 24 -5.28 45.87 -6.49
N PRO A 25 -6.09 46.26 -5.49
CA PRO A 25 -7.43 46.82 -5.72
C PRO A 25 -7.41 48.20 -6.40
N ASP A 26 -6.37 49.00 -6.17
CA ASP A 26 -6.32 50.40 -6.63
C ASP A 26 -5.71 50.56 -8.04
N LYS A 27 -5.15 49.49 -8.61
CA LYS A 27 -4.43 49.53 -9.89
C LYS A 27 -5.20 48.80 -10.98
N PRO A 28 -5.25 49.33 -12.22
CA PRO A 28 -5.86 48.61 -13.34
C PRO A 28 -5.03 47.37 -13.69
N ILE A 29 -5.72 46.32 -14.15
CA ILE A 29 -5.10 45.04 -14.52
C ILE A 29 -4.42 45.18 -15.88
N THR A 30 -3.09 45.22 -15.89
CA THR A 30 -2.27 45.24 -17.11
C THR A 30 -1.67 43.88 -17.44
N GLN A 31 -1.42 43.06 -16.41
CA GLN A 31 -0.80 41.75 -16.51
C GLN A 31 -1.69 40.67 -15.91
N TYR A 32 -1.46 39.42 -16.30
CA TYR A 32 -2.22 38.29 -15.77
C TYR A 32 -1.98 38.17 -14.25
N PRO A 33 -3.04 38.11 -13.41
CA PRO A 33 -2.87 38.00 -11.97
C PRO A 33 -2.23 36.67 -11.58
N HIS A 34 -1.40 36.67 -10.53
CA HIS A 34 -0.67 35.49 -10.10
C HIS A 34 -1.59 34.35 -9.62
N ALA A 35 -2.74 34.65 -9.03
CA ALA A 35 -3.72 33.67 -8.60
C ALA A 35 -5.11 34.04 -9.15
N VAL A 36 -5.70 33.15 -9.94
CA VAL A 36 -7.01 33.36 -10.59
C VAL A 36 -7.88 32.12 -10.45
N GLY A 37 -9.17 32.33 -10.26
CA GLY A 37 -10.19 31.29 -10.19
C GLY A 37 -9.99 30.34 -9.02
N LYS A 38 -10.25 29.05 -9.26
CA LYS A 38 -10.17 28.00 -8.23
C LYS A 38 -8.75 27.66 -7.79
N ASN A 39 -7.73 28.10 -8.53
CA ASN A 39 -6.33 27.88 -8.16
C ASN A 39 -5.89 28.84 -7.03
N THR A 40 -6.73 29.81 -6.66
CA THR A 40 -6.50 30.68 -5.52
C THR A 40 -6.70 29.89 -4.22
N LEU A 41 -5.65 29.82 -3.41
CA LEU A 41 -5.71 29.19 -2.08
C LEU A 41 -5.89 30.24 -1.00
N LEU A 42 -6.89 30.01 -0.15
CA LEU A 42 -7.21 30.80 1.04
C LEU A 42 -6.66 30.15 2.31
N ILE A 43 -6.77 28.82 2.41
CA ILE A 43 -6.14 28.02 3.47
C ILE A 43 -5.45 26.84 2.81
N ALA A 44 -4.15 26.72 3.04
CA ALA A 44 -3.34 25.61 2.59
C ALA A 44 -2.77 24.86 3.78
N GLY A 45 -2.79 23.53 3.73
CA GLY A 45 -2.09 22.65 4.66
C GLY A 45 -0.85 22.08 3.99
N LEU A 46 0.19 21.81 4.77
CA LEU A 46 1.34 21.04 4.33
C LEU A 46 1.58 19.94 5.36
N GLN A 47 1.66 18.71 4.85
CA GLN A 47 2.08 17.57 5.65
C GLN A 47 3.47 17.13 5.19
N ALA A 48 4.48 17.37 6.03
CA ALA A 48 5.86 17.03 5.72
C ALA A 48 6.11 15.52 5.85
N ARG A 49 7.22 15.03 5.26
CA ARG A 49 7.61 13.60 5.30
C ARG A 49 7.89 13.08 6.71
N ASN A 50 8.24 13.96 7.64
CA ASN A 50 8.39 13.67 9.07
C ASN A 50 7.06 13.75 9.84
N ASN A 51 5.92 13.80 9.15
CA ASN A 51 4.58 13.95 9.71
C ASN A 51 4.32 15.28 10.45
N ALA A 52 5.15 16.31 10.26
CA ALA A 52 4.83 17.65 10.76
C ALA A 52 3.66 18.26 9.96
N ARG A 53 2.76 18.95 10.67
CA ARG A 53 1.59 19.61 10.08
C ARG A 53 1.78 21.12 10.17
N VAL A 54 1.74 21.78 9.03
CA VAL A 54 1.81 23.24 8.92
C VAL A 54 0.55 23.71 8.19
N VAL A 55 -0.04 24.80 8.65
CA VAL A 55 -1.21 25.41 8.01
C VAL A 55 -0.88 26.87 7.72
N PHE A 56 -1.15 27.29 6.50
CA PHE A 56 -1.03 28.67 6.04
C PHE A 56 -2.43 29.24 5.83
N SER A 57 -2.75 30.31 6.56
CA SER A 57 -3.99 31.07 6.42
C SER A 57 -3.72 32.37 5.67
N GLY A 58 -4.52 32.66 4.65
CA GLY A 58 -4.40 33.88 3.85
C GLY A 58 -4.87 35.15 4.55
N SER A 59 -5.58 35.05 5.68
CA SER A 59 -6.06 36.19 6.48
C SER A 59 -5.98 35.87 7.97
N LEU A 60 -5.51 36.83 8.75
CA LEU A 60 -5.50 36.77 10.22
C LEU A 60 -6.90 37.04 10.78
N ASP A 61 -7.67 37.91 10.12
CA ASP A 61 -9.04 38.26 10.52
C ASP A 61 -9.98 37.07 10.47
N PHE A 62 -9.65 36.03 9.69
CA PHE A 62 -10.36 34.74 9.69
C PHE A 62 -10.44 34.10 11.09
N PHE A 63 -9.47 34.37 11.96
CA PHE A 63 -9.44 33.90 13.34
C PHE A 63 -9.94 34.95 14.36
N SER A 64 -10.52 36.07 13.90
CA SER A 64 -11.01 37.12 14.79
C SER A 64 -12.43 36.84 15.31
N ASP A 65 -12.69 37.26 16.54
CA ASP A 65 -13.99 37.11 17.20
C ASP A 65 -15.13 37.84 16.46
N ALA A 66 -14.80 38.90 15.71
CA ALA A 66 -15.78 39.62 14.89
C ALA A 66 -16.36 38.71 13.80
N PHE A 67 -15.51 37.95 13.10
CA PHE A 67 -15.96 37.02 12.07
C PHE A 67 -16.65 35.78 12.65
N PHE A 68 -16.26 35.33 13.86
CA PHE A 68 -16.97 34.25 14.55
C PHE A 68 -18.44 34.59 14.89
N ASN A 69 -18.71 35.84 15.29
CA ASN A 69 -20.05 36.26 15.75
C ASN A 69 -20.92 36.87 14.64
N SER A 70 -20.35 37.20 13.49
CA SER A 70 -21.08 37.84 12.38
C SER A 70 -21.93 36.83 11.59
N ALA A 71 -23.14 37.22 11.22
CA ALA A 71 -23.97 36.44 10.29
C ALA A 71 -23.59 36.77 8.84
N VAL A 72 -23.41 35.74 8.00
CA VAL A 72 -22.98 35.92 6.61
C VAL A 72 -24.17 35.73 5.65
N GLN A 73 -24.33 36.68 4.72
CA GLN A 73 -25.31 36.63 3.65
C GLN A 73 -24.64 37.05 2.32
N LYS A 74 -24.93 36.33 1.23
CA LYS A 74 -24.42 36.70 -0.10
C LYS A 74 -25.18 37.92 -0.63
N ALA A 75 -24.50 38.80 -1.36
CA ALA A 75 -25.10 40.04 -1.91
C ALA A 75 -26.20 39.81 -2.97
N THR A 76 -26.46 38.56 -3.36
CA THR A 76 -27.56 38.20 -4.27
C THR A 76 -28.92 38.34 -3.58
N PRO A 77 -29.92 39.00 -4.21
CA PRO A 77 -31.27 39.11 -3.66
C PRO A 77 -31.88 37.73 -3.35
N GLY A 78 -32.46 37.57 -2.16
CA GLY A 78 -33.11 36.31 -1.72
C GLY A 78 -32.16 35.23 -1.19
N SER A 79 -30.87 35.53 -0.98
CA SER A 79 -29.92 34.55 -0.45
C SER A 79 -30.18 34.24 1.05
N LYS A 80 -30.07 32.96 1.41
CA LYS A 80 -30.24 32.50 2.80
C LYS A 80 -29.15 33.08 3.69
N ARG A 81 -29.55 33.55 4.88
CA ARG A 81 -28.65 34.04 5.93
C ARG A 81 -28.10 32.85 6.71
N TYR A 82 -26.78 32.72 6.75
CA TYR A 82 -26.10 31.70 7.54
C TYR A 82 -25.74 32.30 8.89
N VAL A 83 -26.29 31.72 9.96
CA VAL A 83 -26.06 32.13 11.35
C VAL A 83 -25.34 30.99 12.04
N GLY A 84 -24.11 31.22 12.50
CA GLY A 84 -23.31 30.24 13.24
C GLY A 84 -22.03 29.80 12.53
N SER A 85 -21.04 29.42 13.33
CA SER A 85 -19.72 28.96 12.92
C SER A 85 -19.82 27.75 11.97
N LEU A 86 -19.39 27.92 10.72
CA LEU A 86 -19.41 26.95 9.62
C LEU A 86 -18.55 25.68 9.84
N ALA A 87 -18.08 25.43 11.05
CA ALA A 87 -17.12 24.39 11.36
C ALA A 87 -17.73 22.99 11.55
N GLU A 88 -19.04 22.87 11.82
CA GLU A 88 -19.61 21.61 12.33
C GLU A 88 -20.36 20.73 11.33
N GLU A 89 -20.73 21.21 10.13
CA GLU A 89 -21.67 20.44 9.29
C GLU A 89 -21.01 19.47 8.28
N TYR A 90 -19.71 19.62 7.98
CA TYR A 90 -19.04 18.83 6.92
C TYR A 90 -18.04 17.77 7.41
N LEU A 91 -17.60 17.82 8.67
CA LEU A 91 -16.56 16.92 9.19
C LEU A 91 -17.09 15.60 9.78
N GLY A 92 -18.34 15.56 10.27
CA GLY A 92 -18.86 14.41 11.01
C GLY A 92 -19.26 13.20 10.15
N SER A 93 -19.91 13.43 9.02
CA SER A 93 -20.65 12.37 8.31
C SER A 93 -19.79 11.55 7.33
N CYS A 94 -18.70 12.12 6.81
CA CYS A 94 -17.86 11.45 5.80
C CYS A 94 -16.71 10.64 6.43
N LEU A 95 -16.26 11.03 7.63
CA LEU A 95 -15.03 10.53 8.24
C LEU A 95 -15.15 9.12 8.83
N MET A 96 -16.32 8.74 9.35
CA MET A 96 -16.50 7.47 10.09
C MET A 96 -16.81 6.24 9.22
N LYS A 97 -17.34 6.41 8.00
CA LYS A 97 -17.75 5.26 7.15
C LYS A 97 -16.64 4.69 6.24
N LYS A 98 -15.47 5.34 6.12
CA LYS A 98 -14.45 4.96 5.13
C LYS A 98 -13.26 4.17 5.70
N ILE A 99 -13.06 4.16 7.02
CA ILE A 99 -11.81 3.75 7.69
C ILE A 99 -11.50 2.24 7.60
N GLN A 100 -12.51 1.38 7.49
CA GLN A 100 -12.31 -0.08 7.59
C GLN A 100 -11.68 -0.75 6.37
N LYS A 101 -11.61 -0.10 5.21
CA LYS A 101 -11.27 -0.75 3.91
C LYS A 101 -9.87 -0.41 3.38
N ILE A 102 -8.90 -0.05 4.23
CA ILE A 102 -7.79 0.82 3.78
C ILE A 102 -6.36 0.24 3.86
N PHE A 103 -6.01 -0.58 4.87
CA PHE A 103 -4.62 -1.01 5.02
C PHE A 103 -4.22 -2.05 3.96
N MET A 104 -3.32 -1.65 3.06
CA MET A 104 -2.76 -2.54 2.04
C MET A 104 -1.41 -3.07 2.49
N PHE A 105 -1.30 -4.39 2.52
CA PHE A 105 -0.05 -5.11 2.75
C PHE A 105 0.59 -5.45 1.41
N THR A 106 1.89 -5.22 1.31
CA THR A 106 2.70 -5.53 0.13
C THR A 106 3.86 -6.45 0.52
N PHE A 107 3.98 -7.56 -0.18
CA PHE A 107 5.16 -8.42 -0.14
C PHE A 107 6.05 -8.07 -1.33
N VAL A 108 7.24 -7.55 -1.06
CA VAL A 108 8.12 -6.95 -2.07
C VAL A 108 9.52 -7.54 -1.99
N ARG A 109 10.19 -7.64 -3.15
CA ARG A 109 11.64 -7.81 -3.25
C ARG A 109 12.24 -6.56 -3.91
N ILE A 110 12.34 -6.58 -5.24
CA ILE A 110 12.57 -5.40 -6.08
C ILE A 110 11.20 -4.86 -6.48
N ASP A 111 10.41 -5.74 -7.10
CA ASP A 111 9.02 -5.48 -7.46
C ASP A 111 8.04 -6.12 -6.46
N PRO A 112 6.80 -5.59 -6.35
CA PRO A 112 5.76 -6.15 -5.49
C PRO A 112 5.22 -7.46 -6.07
N PHE A 113 5.37 -8.57 -5.32
CA PHE A 113 4.86 -9.88 -5.73
C PHE A 113 3.40 -10.08 -5.31
N VAL A 114 3.05 -9.67 -4.09
CA VAL A 114 1.70 -9.85 -3.54
C VAL A 114 1.24 -8.54 -2.92
N ARG A 115 0.06 -8.07 -3.33
CA ARG A 115 -0.64 -6.94 -2.72
C ARG A 115 -2.00 -7.39 -2.24
N THR A 116 -2.26 -7.28 -0.95
CA THR A 116 -3.52 -7.73 -0.35
C THR A 116 -3.96 -6.78 0.75
N PHE A 117 -5.27 -6.65 0.94
CA PHE A 117 -5.81 -5.85 2.04
C PHE A 117 -5.79 -6.64 3.34
N LEU A 118 -5.37 -6.00 4.43
CA LEU A 118 -5.39 -6.59 5.76
C LEU A 118 -6.84 -6.66 6.28
N LYS A 119 -7.24 -7.82 6.80
CA LYS A 119 -8.54 -7.99 7.45
C LYS A 119 -8.41 -7.79 8.95
N ARG A 120 -9.33 -7.03 9.55
CA ARG A 120 -9.38 -6.80 10.99
C ARG A 120 -10.03 -8.00 11.68
N ASN A 121 -9.29 -8.69 12.55
CA ASN A 121 -9.75 -9.79 13.37
C ASN A 121 -9.36 -9.53 14.83
N GLY A 122 -10.33 -9.39 15.74
CA GLY A 122 -10.07 -9.28 17.18
C GLY A 122 -9.11 -8.14 17.56
N GLY A 123 -9.19 -6.99 16.88
CA GLY A 123 -8.33 -5.83 17.13
C GLY A 123 -6.97 -5.85 16.43
N LYS A 124 -6.56 -6.97 15.81
CA LYS A 124 -5.34 -7.06 14.99
C LYS A 124 -5.67 -7.10 13.51
N TYR A 125 -4.78 -6.55 12.69
CA TYR A 125 -4.86 -6.65 11.24
C TYR A 125 -4.03 -7.87 10.79
N SER A 126 -4.69 -8.83 10.13
CA SER A 126 -4.07 -10.10 9.76
C SER A 126 -4.38 -10.46 8.31
N VAL A 127 -3.43 -11.11 7.66
CA VAL A 127 -3.58 -11.69 6.33
C VAL A 127 -2.83 -13.02 6.29
N ARG A 128 -3.42 -14.01 5.61
CA ARG A 128 -2.79 -15.30 5.33
C ARG A 128 -2.67 -15.42 3.83
N PHE A 129 -1.46 -15.62 3.34
CA PHE A 129 -1.17 -15.78 1.91
C PHE A 129 -0.05 -16.82 1.73
N LYS A 130 0.03 -17.41 0.54
CA LYS A 130 1.13 -18.31 0.17
C LYS A 130 2.29 -17.48 -0.37
N LEU A 131 3.51 -17.85 0.02
CA LEU A 131 4.73 -17.25 -0.52
C LEU A 131 4.88 -17.59 -2.01
N PRO A 132 5.48 -16.70 -2.82
CA PRO A 132 5.84 -17.02 -4.20
C PRO A 132 6.97 -18.05 -4.25
N ASP A 133 7.11 -18.72 -5.39
CA ASP A 133 8.13 -19.76 -5.62
C ASP A 133 9.56 -19.21 -5.78
N VAL A 134 9.70 -17.89 -5.87
CA VAL A 134 11.00 -17.23 -6.01
C VAL A 134 11.66 -17.08 -4.64
N TYR A 135 12.85 -17.64 -4.47
CA TYR A 135 13.65 -17.49 -3.26
C TYR A 135 14.40 -16.14 -3.21
N GLY A 136 14.81 -15.76 -2.00
CA GLY A 136 15.59 -14.55 -1.75
C GLY A 136 15.13 -13.77 -0.52
N VAL A 137 15.56 -12.52 -0.43
CA VAL A 137 15.22 -11.65 0.69
C VAL A 137 14.05 -10.75 0.30
N PHE A 138 12.98 -10.84 1.08
CA PHE A 138 11.75 -10.09 0.87
C PHE A 138 11.52 -9.13 2.03
N GLN A 139 10.59 -8.21 1.83
CA GLN A 139 10.12 -7.31 2.86
C GLN A 139 8.59 -7.35 2.93
N PHE A 140 8.08 -7.42 4.15
CA PHE A 140 6.69 -7.08 4.44
C PHE A 140 6.60 -5.57 4.57
N LYS A 141 5.88 -4.93 3.65
CA LYS A 141 5.69 -3.49 3.63
C LYS A 141 4.22 -3.17 3.87
N VAL A 142 3.96 -2.39 4.91
CA VAL A 142 2.65 -1.78 5.17
C VAL A 142 2.85 -0.27 5.05
N ASP A 143 2.15 0.31 4.09
CA ASP A 143 2.22 1.73 3.76
C ASP A 143 0.80 2.29 3.82
N TYR A 144 0.58 3.21 4.75
CA TYR A 144 -0.69 3.89 4.94
C TYR A 144 -0.50 5.39 4.74
N ASN A 145 -0.75 5.83 3.51
CA ASN A 145 -0.79 7.23 3.13
C ASN A 145 -2.23 7.64 2.80
N ARG A 146 -2.87 8.36 3.72
CA ARG A 146 -4.22 8.92 3.53
C ARG A 146 -4.22 10.39 3.92
N LEU A 147 -4.92 11.18 3.10
CA LEU A 147 -5.12 12.60 3.32
C LEU A 147 -5.68 12.87 4.73
N GLY A 148 -5.02 13.74 5.49
CA GLY A 148 -5.41 14.11 6.86
C GLY A 148 -4.99 13.13 7.96
N TYR A 149 -4.40 11.98 7.62
CA TYR A 149 -3.86 11.02 8.58
C TYR A 149 -2.33 11.03 8.57
N THR A 150 -1.73 10.64 9.70
CA THR A 150 -0.28 10.44 9.80
C THR A 150 0.15 9.33 8.85
N HIS A 151 1.23 9.57 8.11
CA HIS A 151 1.81 8.56 7.22
C HIS A 151 2.47 7.48 8.08
N LEU A 152 1.95 6.25 8.01
CA LEU A 152 2.50 5.10 8.71
C LEU A 152 3.23 4.21 7.71
N TYR A 153 4.52 4.02 7.96
CA TYR A 153 5.39 3.19 7.15
C TYR A 153 6.08 2.16 8.04
N SER A 154 5.88 0.88 7.73
CA SER A 154 6.57 -0.21 8.42
C SER A 154 7.05 -1.25 7.41
N SER A 155 8.35 -1.53 7.43
CA SER A 155 9.02 -2.53 6.60
C SER A 155 9.78 -3.53 7.45
N THR A 156 9.40 -4.80 7.41
CA THR A 156 10.15 -5.88 8.09
C THR A 156 10.74 -6.84 7.07
N GLN A 157 12.05 -7.07 7.14
CA GLN A 157 12.78 -7.91 6.20
C GLN A 157 12.73 -9.39 6.62
N VAL A 158 12.48 -10.27 5.66
CA VAL A 158 12.40 -11.72 5.87
C VAL A 158 13.07 -12.45 4.71
N SER A 159 13.89 -13.44 5.01
CA SER A 159 14.51 -14.32 4.01
C SER A 159 13.63 -15.53 3.71
N VAL A 160 13.30 -15.75 2.45
CA VAL A 160 12.65 -16.96 1.94
C VAL A 160 13.74 -17.88 1.39
N ARG A 161 13.91 -19.04 2.02
CA ARG A 161 14.88 -20.07 1.63
C ARG A 161 14.24 -21.12 0.72
N PRO A 162 15.00 -21.74 -0.20
CA PRO A 162 14.54 -22.89 -0.97
C PRO A 162 14.32 -24.12 -0.06
N LEU A 163 13.64 -25.13 -0.60
CA LEU A 163 13.45 -26.41 0.07
C LEU A 163 14.79 -27.10 0.31
N GLN A 164 14.92 -27.74 1.46
CA GLN A 164 16.08 -28.58 1.76
C GLN A 164 15.96 -29.94 1.08
N HIS A 165 17.08 -30.63 0.86
CA HIS A 165 17.10 -31.96 0.24
C HIS A 165 16.24 -32.99 1.01
N THR A 166 16.07 -32.82 2.32
CA THR A 166 15.23 -33.67 3.19
C THR A 166 13.74 -33.38 3.11
N GLN A 167 13.34 -32.26 2.48
CA GLN A 167 11.96 -31.78 2.43
C GLN A 167 11.27 -32.10 1.11
N TYR A 168 11.98 -32.70 0.14
CA TYR A 168 11.35 -33.20 -1.07
C TYR A 168 10.47 -34.41 -0.77
N GLU A 169 9.40 -34.56 -1.55
CA GLU A 169 8.55 -35.73 -1.49
C GLU A 169 9.35 -36.99 -1.84
N ARG A 170 9.11 -38.07 -1.08
CA ARG A 170 9.80 -39.35 -1.24
C ARG A 170 8.75 -40.43 -1.45
N PHE A 171 9.11 -41.47 -2.22
CA PHE A 171 8.23 -42.56 -2.60
C PHE A 171 7.03 -42.11 -3.46
N ILE A 172 7.36 -41.40 -4.54
CA ILE A 172 6.36 -40.96 -5.53
C ILE A 172 5.83 -42.20 -6.27
N PRO A 173 4.50 -42.39 -6.39
CA PRO A 173 3.94 -43.59 -7.00
C PRO A 173 4.34 -43.77 -8.47
N SER A 174 4.55 -42.66 -9.18
CA SER A 174 5.06 -42.68 -10.56
C SER A 174 6.47 -43.27 -10.68
N ALA A 175 7.24 -43.33 -9.59
CA ALA A 175 8.62 -43.80 -9.60
C ALA A 175 8.79 -45.26 -9.16
N TYR A 176 7.70 -45.99 -8.84
CA TYR A 176 7.77 -47.39 -8.44
C TYR A 176 8.53 -48.32 -9.40
N PRO A 177 8.42 -48.20 -10.73
CA PRO A 177 9.18 -49.03 -11.67
C PRO A 177 10.70 -48.93 -11.46
N TYR A 178 11.21 -47.74 -11.16
CA TYR A 178 12.64 -47.52 -10.93
C TYR A 178 13.10 -48.11 -9.59
N TYR A 179 12.29 -47.97 -8.54
CA TYR A 179 12.59 -48.59 -7.25
C TYR A 179 12.65 -50.11 -7.36
N ALA A 180 11.65 -50.72 -8.01
CA ALA A 180 11.61 -52.16 -8.24
C ALA A 180 12.80 -52.64 -9.09
N GLY A 181 13.19 -51.88 -10.13
CA GLY A 181 14.33 -52.18 -10.97
C GLY A 181 15.66 -52.25 -10.20
N ALA A 182 15.93 -51.28 -9.33
CA ALA A 182 17.14 -51.28 -8.50
C ALA A 182 17.22 -52.50 -7.57
N PHE A 183 16.10 -52.85 -6.92
CA PHE A 183 16.02 -54.05 -6.09
C PHE A 183 16.16 -55.34 -6.91
N SER A 184 15.57 -55.39 -8.10
CA SER A 184 15.71 -56.52 -9.03
C SER A 184 17.17 -56.77 -9.40
N MET A 185 17.95 -55.72 -9.68
CA MET A 185 19.38 -55.85 -10.01
C MET A 185 20.21 -56.34 -8.82
N MET A 186 19.95 -55.89 -7.59
CA MET A 186 20.61 -56.41 -6.39
C MET A 186 20.33 -57.90 -6.19
N VAL A 187 19.08 -58.33 -6.33
CA VAL A 187 18.69 -59.74 -6.23
C VAL A 187 19.31 -60.58 -7.35
N GLY A 188 19.33 -60.05 -8.58
CA GLY A 188 19.93 -60.70 -9.73
C GLY A 188 21.43 -60.95 -9.54
N LEU A 189 22.18 -59.95 -9.06
CA LEU A 189 23.61 -60.09 -8.78
C LEU A 189 23.87 -61.11 -7.65
N PHE A 190 23.03 -61.12 -6.62
CA PHE A 190 23.13 -62.08 -5.53
C PHE A 190 22.92 -63.53 -6.02
N MET A 191 21.87 -63.77 -6.79
CA MET A 191 21.60 -65.09 -7.38
C MET A 191 22.68 -65.51 -8.38
N PHE A 192 23.14 -64.57 -9.22
CA PHE A 192 24.23 -64.81 -10.16
C PHE A 192 25.52 -65.22 -9.42
N SER A 193 25.87 -64.55 -8.33
CA SER A 193 27.06 -64.89 -7.54
C SER A 193 27.00 -66.31 -6.96
N ILE A 194 25.84 -66.74 -6.44
CA ILE A 194 25.67 -68.09 -5.89
C ILE A 194 25.80 -69.14 -7.00
N VAL A 195 25.09 -68.95 -8.11
CA VAL A 195 25.07 -69.88 -9.24
C VAL A 195 26.45 -69.97 -9.88
N PHE A 196 27.10 -68.84 -10.11
CA PHE A 196 28.42 -68.79 -10.71
C PHE A 196 29.47 -69.50 -9.86
N LEU A 197 29.45 -69.31 -8.53
CA LEU A 197 30.42 -69.93 -7.63
C LEU A 197 30.19 -71.43 -7.43
N HIS A 198 28.95 -71.90 -7.50
CA HIS A 198 28.60 -73.32 -7.37
C HIS A 198 28.38 -74.00 -8.73
N MET A 199 28.78 -73.36 -9.83
CA MET A 199 28.64 -73.97 -11.15
C MET A 199 29.72 -75.04 -11.33
N LYS A 200 29.29 -76.30 -11.46
CA LYS A 200 30.15 -77.41 -11.86
C LYS A 200 30.11 -77.54 -13.38
N GLU A 201 31.26 -77.47 -14.04
CA GLU A 201 31.33 -77.69 -15.49
C GLU A 201 30.90 -79.13 -15.83
N LYS A 202 30.10 -79.27 -16.90
CA LYS A 202 29.81 -80.57 -17.50
C LYS A 202 30.98 -80.93 -18.42
N GLU A 203 31.59 -82.09 -18.20
CA GLU A 203 32.60 -82.62 -19.09
C GLU A 203 32.03 -82.75 -20.51
N LYS A 204 32.80 -82.28 -21.49
CA LYS A 204 32.47 -82.30 -22.91
C LYS A 204 32.61 -83.74 -23.40
N SER A 205 31.50 -84.38 -23.77
CA SER A 205 31.53 -85.67 -24.46
C SER A 205 31.84 -85.39 -25.94
N ASP A 206 33.06 -85.76 -26.38
CA ASP A 206 33.47 -85.85 -27.78
C ASP A 206 32.65 -86.91 -28.55
#